data_AF-A0AAD1JBN3-F1
#
_entry.id   AF-A0AAD1JBN3-F1
#
_cell.length_a   1.000
_cell.length_b   1.000
_cell.length_c   1.000
_cell.angle_alpha   90.00
_cell.angle_beta   90.00
_cell.angle_gamma   90.00
#
_symmetry.space_group_name_H-M   'P 1'
#
loop_
_entity.id
_entity.type
_entity.pdbx_description
1 polymer ?
#
loop_
_entity_poly.entity_id
_entity_poly.type
_entity_poly.pdbx_seq_one_letter_code
_entity_poly.pdbx_strand_id
1 'polypeptide(L)'
;MKKLAWYLSLGLTVMLLSGCGIAAAKKRIPKLEKPKQEVTTNETKYSVSLQTIGDMLYEIEDPDIYIYIQPITNKTTGIGKVPEDIAGMLKSSFMNMGYKVHVVSNPDFIPKGAEAFVIEGEISEFDAIKSENANYNLGLYFGKGQGETDISKQADYGYQEIKLGVDLRAINLNTLEYVPFAFAKNKVIIKRLTDSNEVGFNIAGSGYALTGSASVQNGVHESLRLLAEASSVELLGKLRLLPYWLAIPGAMPEYQVINNYKRKFRSLPPEKKAIYVYYLLGKFYPDMNENNFYNYIIRFKKEYGIYPPDDTITPELFVKLLINLPNTQVKRKIEYKRKKLLKSILE
;
A
#
# COMPACT_ATOMS: atom_id res chain seq x y z
N MET A 1 4.77 -55.47 -85.96
CA MET A 1 4.63 -56.35 -84.78
C MET A 1 5.16 -55.60 -83.56
N LYS A 2 4.28 -55.25 -82.58
CA LYS A 2 4.56 -54.86 -81.17
C LYS A 2 5.50 -53.64 -80.95
N LYS A 3 5.34 -52.73 -80.00
CA LYS A 3 4.36 -52.35 -78.98
C LYS A 3 4.96 -51.06 -78.35
N LEU A 4 4.09 -50.21 -77.81
CA LEU A 4 4.32 -49.34 -76.64
C LEU A 4 5.27 -48.13 -76.71
N ALA A 5 4.79 -47.08 -76.02
CA ALA A 5 5.51 -45.97 -75.42
C ALA A 5 5.82 -44.75 -76.30
N TRP A 6 4.80 -43.92 -76.51
CA TRP A 6 5.03 -42.47 -76.57
C TRP A 6 3.79 -41.72 -76.07
N TYR A 7 3.65 -41.64 -74.74
CA TYR A 7 2.78 -40.69 -74.06
C TYR A 7 3.69 -39.68 -73.37
N LEU A 8 3.62 -38.41 -73.78
CA LEU A 8 3.79 -37.20 -72.97
C LEU A 8 4.18 -36.04 -73.88
N SER A 9 3.19 -35.20 -74.19
CA SER A 9 3.26 -33.79 -74.60
C SER A 9 2.35 -33.54 -75.81
N LEU A 10 1.20 -32.92 -75.59
CA LEU A 10 0.71 -31.81 -76.41
C LEU A 10 -0.59 -31.21 -75.84
N GLY A 11 -0.62 -29.87 -75.81
CA GLY A 11 -1.81 -29.00 -75.92
C GLY A 11 -2.82 -29.05 -74.77
N LEU A 12 -2.84 -28.13 -73.81
CA LEU A 12 -3.14 -26.69 -73.94
C LEU A 12 -4.48 -26.42 -74.64
N THR A 13 -5.33 -25.65 -73.93
CA THR A 13 -6.43 -24.81 -74.47
C THR A 13 -7.69 -25.48 -74.99
N VAL A 14 -8.55 -25.96 -74.08
CA VAL A 14 -10.00 -25.67 -74.10
C VAL A 14 -10.51 -25.65 -72.67
N MET A 15 -10.79 -24.46 -72.12
CA MET A 15 -11.99 -24.15 -71.33
C MET A 15 -11.85 -22.76 -70.69
N LEU A 16 -12.29 -21.77 -71.45
CA LEU A 16 -12.78 -20.51 -70.90
C LEU A 16 -14.20 -20.74 -70.37
N LEU A 17 -14.42 -20.22 -69.15
CA LEU A 17 -15.66 -19.63 -68.64
C LEU A 17 -16.86 -20.54 -68.34
N SER A 18 -17.03 -20.92 -67.06
CA SER A 18 -18.31 -20.81 -66.36
C SER A 18 -18.03 -20.75 -64.85
N GLY A 19 -18.36 -19.63 -64.21
CA GLY A 19 -18.13 -19.44 -62.79
C GLY A 19 -19.04 -20.28 -61.90
N CYS A 20 -18.56 -20.60 -60.71
CA CYS A 20 -19.40 -20.70 -59.53
C CYS A 20 -18.61 -20.14 -58.34
N GLY A 21 -19.28 -19.26 -57.59
CA GLY A 21 -18.65 -18.32 -56.67
C GLY A 21 -17.97 -18.97 -55.47
N ILE A 22 -16.81 -18.42 -55.12
CA ILE A 22 -16.35 -18.40 -53.74
C ILE A 22 -16.24 -16.93 -53.38
N ALA A 23 -17.28 -16.44 -52.71
CA ALA A 23 -17.25 -15.17 -52.02
C ALA A 23 -16.07 -15.23 -51.03
N ALA A 24 -14.98 -14.52 -51.34
CA ALA A 24 -13.96 -14.22 -50.37
C ALA A 24 -14.62 -13.39 -49.27
N ALA A 25 -15.01 -14.06 -48.18
CA ALA A 25 -15.46 -13.41 -46.97
C ALA A 25 -14.32 -12.51 -46.49
N LYS A 26 -14.40 -11.22 -46.85
CA LYS A 26 -13.57 -10.15 -46.32
C LYS A 26 -13.90 -10.10 -44.84
N LYS A 27 -13.15 -10.87 -44.04
CA LYS A 27 -13.26 -10.93 -42.58
C LYS A 27 -13.08 -9.49 -42.10
N ARG A 28 -14.19 -8.81 -41.78
CA ARG A 28 -14.16 -7.54 -41.07
C ARG A 28 -13.47 -7.85 -39.77
N ILE A 29 -12.19 -7.48 -39.67
CA ILE A 29 -11.49 -7.42 -38.40
C ILE A 29 -12.33 -6.40 -37.60
N PRO A 30 -13.02 -6.82 -36.51
CA PRO A 30 -13.69 -5.84 -35.68
C PRO A 30 -12.64 -4.84 -35.25
N LYS A 31 -12.87 -3.56 -35.52
CA LYS A 31 -12.09 -2.48 -34.94
C LYS A 31 -12.23 -2.68 -33.44
N LEU A 32 -11.19 -3.21 -32.80
CA LEU A 32 -11.08 -3.20 -31.35
C LEU A 32 -11.18 -1.73 -30.96
N GLU A 33 -12.34 -1.32 -30.48
CA GLU A 33 -12.45 -0.08 -29.74
C GLU A 33 -11.41 -0.19 -28.64
N LYS A 34 -10.43 0.73 -28.65
CA LYS A 34 -9.51 0.90 -27.53
C LYS A 34 -10.40 0.94 -26.29
N PRO A 35 -10.18 0.08 -25.28
CA PRO A 35 -10.96 0.16 -24.07
C PRO A 35 -10.84 1.60 -23.62
N LYS A 36 -11.99 2.28 -23.55
CA LYS A 36 -12.09 3.60 -22.97
C LYS A 36 -11.48 3.40 -21.59
N GLN A 37 -10.28 3.91 -21.37
CA GLN A 37 -9.72 3.97 -20.03
C GLN A 37 -10.70 4.85 -19.28
N GLU A 38 -11.67 4.22 -18.62
CA GLU A 38 -12.31 4.83 -17.49
C GLU A 38 -11.14 5.22 -16.59
N VAL A 39 -10.99 6.52 -16.39
CA VAL A 39 -10.10 7.05 -15.37
C VAL A 39 -10.74 6.61 -14.06
N THR A 40 -10.57 5.34 -13.71
CA THR A 40 -10.59 4.94 -12.32
C THR A 40 -9.48 5.74 -11.70
N THR A 41 -9.86 6.74 -10.93
CA THR A 41 -8.99 7.39 -9.98
C THR A 41 -8.24 6.26 -9.27
N ASN A 42 -6.95 6.12 -9.58
CA ASN A 42 -6.06 5.18 -8.89
C ASN A 42 -5.86 5.74 -7.48
N GLU A 43 -6.89 5.64 -6.64
CA GLU A 43 -6.68 5.73 -5.20
C GLU A 43 -5.75 4.56 -4.87
N THR A 44 -4.50 4.89 -4.57
CA THR A 44 -3.55 3.91 -4.07
C THR A 44 -4.16 3.28 -2.82
N LYS A 45 -3.95 1.97 -2.61
CA LYS A 45 -4.46 1.28 -1.42
C LYS A 45 -4.07 1.99 -0.10
N TYR A 46 -2.99 2.80 -0.10
CA TYR A 46 -2.50 3.51 1.08
C TYR A 46 -2.98 4.95 1.22
N SER A 47 -3.64 5.55 0.22
CA SER A 47 -4.27 6.88 0.38
C SER A 47 -5.24 6.91 1.57
N VAL A 48 -6.06 5.86 1.72
CA VAL A 48 -6.93 5.65 2.88
C VAL A 48 -6.12 5.43 4.16
N SER A 49 -5.02 4.69 4.11
CA SER A 49 -4.14 4.48 5.28
C SER A 49 -3.52 5.79 5.77
N LEU A 50 -3.08 6.66 4.86
CA LEU A 50 -2.53 7.98 5.17
C LEU A 50 -3.56 8.87 5.86
N GLN A 51 -4.78 8.92 5.32
CA GLN A 51 -5.88 9.67 5.95
C GLN A 51 -6.25 9.08 7.31
N THR A 52 -6.31 7.75 7.42
CA THR A 52 -6.68 7.05 8.67
C THR A 52 -5.71 7.38 9.80
N ILE A 53 -4.39 7.39 9.54
CA ILE A 53 -3.42 7.76 10.57
C ILE A 53 -3.49 9.25 10.93
N GLY A 54 -3.82 10.11 9.97
CA GLY A 54 -4.15 11.50 10.18
C GLY A 54 -5.35 11.71 11.11
N ASP A 55 -6.44 11.00 10.83
CA ASP A 55 -7.66 11.02 11.64
C ASP A 55 -7.37 10.53 13.08
N MET A 56 -6.48 9.55 13.25
CA MET A 56 -6.06 9.12 14.59
C MET A 56 -5.41 10.24 15.40
N LEU A 57 -4.53 11.05 14.80
CA LEU A 57 -3.91 12.20 15.46
C LEU A 57 -4.97 13.23 15.89
N TYR A 58 -5.92 13.51 15.01
CA TYR A 58 -7.01 14.42 15.31
C TYR A 58 -7.89 13.91 16.47
N GLU A 59 -8.24 12.63 16.47
CA GLU A 59 -9.12 11.99 17.46
C GLU A 59 -8.51 11.83 18.85
N ILE A 60 -7.18 11.87 18.97
CA ILE A 60 -6.45 11.91 20.24
C ILE A 60 -6.04 13.32 20.65
N GLU A 61 -6.42 14.34 19.87
CA GLU A 61 -6.03 15.74 20.07
C GLU A 61 -4.51 15.92 20.15
N ASP A 62 -3.75 15.20 19.31
CA ASP A 62 -2.29 15.33 19.23
C ASP A 62 -1.91 16.77 18.81
N PRO A 63 -0.80 17.32 19.34
CA PRO A 63 -0.29 18.60 18.87
C PRO A 63 0.07 18.54 17.38
N ASP A 64 0.01 19.71 16.73
CA ASP A 64 0.43 19.87 15.34
C ASP A 64 1.91 19.52 15.19
N ILE A 65 2.22 18.76 14.13
CA ILE A 65 3.53 18.20 13.86
C ILE A 65 4.10 18.84 12.61
N TYR A 66 5.31 19.39 12.70
CA TYR A 66 6.02 19.92 11.55
C TYR A 66 7.07 18.93 11.06
N ILE A 67 7.08 18.66 9.76
CA ILE A 67 7.95 17.65 9.16
C ILE A 67 8.78 18.29 8.05
N TYR A 68 10.09 18.24 8.20
CA TYR A 68 11.03 18.52 7.13
C TYR A 68 11.58 17.20 6.59
N ILE A 69 11.61 17.04 5.26
CA ILE A 69 12.05 15.80 4.62
C ILE A 69 13.33 16.10 3.85
N GLN A 70 14.43 15.46 4.27
CA GLN A 70 15.71 15.50 3.56
C GLN A 70 15.64 14.70 2.25
N PRO A 71 16.55 14.95 1.30
CA PRO A 71 16.70 14.09 0.13
C PRO A 71 16.85 12.62 0.54
N ILE A 72 16.07 11.74 -0.07
CA ILE A 72 16.07 10.30 0.19
C ILE A 72 16.77 9.64 -0.98
N THR A 73 18.08 9.72 -0.95
CA THR A 73 18.91 9.38 -2.10
C THR A 73 19.04 7.88 -2.30
N ASN A 74 19.23 7.49 -3.56
CA ASN A 74 19.59 6.13 -3.90
C ASN A 74 21.02 5.79 -3.46
N LYS A 75 21.18 4.85 -2.51
CA LYS A 75 22.49 4.35 -2.06
C LYS A 75 22.83 2.96 -2.59
N THR A 76 22.07 2.48 -3.55
CA THR A 76 22.25 1.14 -4.12
C THR A 76 23.25 1.18 -5.27
N THR A 77 23.95 0.05 -5.49
CA THR A 77 24.83 -0.15 -6.66
C THR A 77 24.12 -0.92 -7.78
N GLY A 78 22.79 -1.08 -7.70
CA GLY A 78 22.01 -1.96 -8.56
C GLY A 78 21.94 -1.49 -10.01
N ILE A 79 21.92 -2.43 -10.95
CA ILE A 79 21.87 -2.17 -12.40
C ILE A 79 20.42 -1.92 -12.84
N GLY A 80 20.09 -0.68 -13.22
CA GLY A 80 18.76 -0.31 -13.73
C GLY A 80 18.39 1.14 -13.42
N LYS A 81 17.24 1.61 -13.92
CA LYS A 81 16.75 2.98 -13.67
C LYS A 81 15.84 3.00 -12.42
N VAL A 82 16.40 3.38 -11.27
CA VAL A 82 15.65 3.79 -10.08
C VAL A 82 15.76 5.32 -9.95
N PRO A 83 14.70 6.01 -9.48
CA PRO A 83 14.81 7.42 -9.15
C PRO A 83 15.99 7.69 -8.20
N GLU A 84 16.76 8.74 -8.48
CA GLU A 84 17.88 9.14 -7.62
C GLU A 84 17.41 9.62 -6.24
N ASP A 85 16.16 10.09 -6.15
CA ASP A 85 15.53 10.59 -4.94
C ASP A 85 14.02 10.29 -4.94
N ILE A 86 13.47 10.01 -3.74
CA ILE A 86 12.04 9.81 -3.49
C ILE A 86 11.44 10.81 -2.50
N ALA A 87 12.18 11.84 -2.06
CA ALA A 87 11.68 12.82 -1.10
C ALA A 87 10.36 13.46 -1.53
N GLY A 88 10.16 13.71 -2.83
CA GLY A 88 8.90 14.22 -3.37
C GLY A 88 7.69 13.29 -3.15
N MET A 89 7.91 11.97 -3.19
CA MET A 89 6.87 10.98 -2.87
C MET A 89 6.52 11.03 -1.39
N LEU A 90 7.52 11.07 -0.51
CA LEU A 90 7.29 11.17 0.93
C LEU A 90 6.60 12.47 1.33
N LYS A 91 7.01 13.62 0.76
CA LYS A 91 6.32 14.91 0.99
C LYS A 91 4.84 14.79 0.66
N SER A 92 4.51 14.20 -0.48
CA SER A 92 3.12 13.96 -0.87
C SER A 92 2.40 13.01 0.10
N SER A 93 3.05 11.94 0.55
CA SER A 93 2.49 11.01 1.54
C SER A 93 2.16 11.71 2.85
N PHE A 94 3.10 12.45 3.44
CA PHE A 94 2.87 13.16 4.70
C PHE A 94 1.83 14.27 4.57
N MET A 95 1.80 15.01 3.45
CA MET A 95 0.73 15.99 3.19
C MET A 95 -0.67 15.35 3.12
N ASN A 96 -0.77 14.13 2.59
CA ASN A 96 -2.03 13.39 2.52
C ASN A 96 -2.53 12.85 3.87
N MET A 97 -1.76 12.99 4.96
CA MET A 97 -2.20 12.65 6.31
C MET A 97 -3.07 13.75 6.96
N GLY A 98 -3.25 14.89 6.30
CA GLY A 98 -4.22 15.91 6.73
C GLY A 98 -3.70 16.87 7.82
N TYR A 99 -4.64 17.52 8.51
CA TYR A 99 -4.43 18.84 9.13
C TYR A 99 -3.41 18.91 10.27
N LYS A 100 -3.11 17.79 10.93
CA LYS A 100 -2.15 17.75 12.04
C LYS A 100 -0.70 17.58 11.59
N VAL A 101 -0.47 17.26 10.32
CA VAL A 101 0.85 17.00 9.76
C VAL A 101 1.19 18.10 8.75
N HIS A 102 2.14 18.94 9.09
CA HIS A 102 2.57 20.08 8.29
C HIS A 102 3.94 19.81 7.67
N VAL A 103 3.99 19.57 6.36
CA VAL A 103 5.25 19.38 5.65
C VAL A 103 5.84 20.75 5.29
N VAL A 104 7.05 21.04 5.75
CA VAL A 104 7.76 22.30 5.45
C VAL A 104 8.83 22.09 4.37
N SER A 105 9.02 23.11 3.53
CA SER A 105 10.04 23.12 2.48
C SER A 105 11.44 23.49 3.00
N ASN A 106 11.50 24.27 4.09
CA ASN A 106 12.71 24.68 4.78
C ASN A 106 12.46 24.58 6.29
N PRO A 107 13.36 23.98 7.10
CA PRO A 107 13.25 23.97 8.57
C PRO A 107 13.10 25.37 9.19
N ASP A 108 13.60 26.44 8.55
CA ASP A 108 13.46 27.82 9.04
C ASP A 108 12.00 28.31 9.11
N PHE A 109 11.09 27.66 8.39
CA PHE A 109 9.66 27.99 8.40
C PHE A 109 8.87 27.31 9.53
N ILE A 110 9.55 26.53 10.36
CA ILE A 110 8.92 25.87 11.51
C ILE A 110 8.67 26.92 12.60
N PRO A 111 7.44 27.05 13.10
CA PRO A 111 7.15 27.99 14.18
C PRO A 111 8.00 27.70 15.41
N LYS A 112 8.51 28.75 16.06
CA LYS A 112 9.34 28.60 17.26
C LYS A 112 8.58 27.88 18.36
N GLY A 113 9.17 26.81 18.90
CA GLY A 113 8.57 25.99 19.95
C GLY A 113 7.54 24.97 19.46
N ALA A 114 7.31 24.88 18.15
CA ALA A 114 6.51 23.81 17.58
C ALA A 114 7.23 22.46 17.69
N GLU A 115 6.46 21.38 17.72
CA GLU A 115 7.03 20.06 17.66
C GLU A 115 7.38 19.71 16.22
N ALA A 116 8.65 19.42 15.99
CA ALA A 116 9.19 19.29 14.65
C ALA A 116 10.14 18.10 14.51
N PHE A 117 10.06 17.45 13.36
CA PHE A 117 10.90 16.31 13.02
C PHE A 117 11.53 16.48 11.65
N VAL A 118 12.78 16.04 11.54
CA VAL A 118 13.45 15.82 10.27
C VAL A 118 13.34 14.34 9.92
N ILE A 119 12.85 14.05 8.72
CA ILE A 119 12.85 12.70 8.17
C ILE A 119 14.08 12.56 7.29
N GLU A 120 14.91 11.61 7.68
CA GLU A 120 16.08 11.15 6.93
C GLU A 120 15.80 9.73 6.43
N GLY A 121 16.42 9.34 5.32
CA GLY A 121 16.33 7.97 4.84
C GLY A 121 17.15 7.73 3.59
N GLU A 122 16.98 6.54 3.03
CA GLU A 122 17.67 6.09 1.82
C GLU A 122 16.86 5.04 1.08
N ILE A 123 17.09 4.94 -0.23
CA ILE A 123 16.76 3.72 -0.97
C ILE A 123 17.87 2.71 -0.63
N SER A 124 17.53 1.72 0.19
CA SER A 124 18.45 0.79 0.83
C SER A 124 18.69 -0.48 0.02
N GLU A 125 17.77 -0.82 -0.89
CA GLU A 125 17.88 -1.99 -1.76
C GLU A 125 17.35 -1.67 -3.15
N PHE A 126 18.11 -2.10 -4.16
CA PHE A 126 17.67 -2.21 -5.54
C PHE A 126 18.42 -3.36 -6.19
N ASP A 127 17.70 -4.42 -6.48
CA ASP A 127 18.23 -5.59 -7.15
C ASP A 127 17.26 -6.05 -8.24
N ALA A 128 17.78 -6.38 -9.41
CA ALA A 128 17.00 -6.78 -10.57
C ALA A 128 17.51 -8.14 -11.07
N ILE A 129 16.82 -9.20 -10.68
CA ILE A 129 17.14 -10.58 -11.04
C ILE A 129 16.43 -10.92 -12.36
N LYS A 130 17.20 -11.46 -13.30
CA LYS A 130 16.76 -11.83 -14.66
C LYS A 130 16.84 -13.34 -14.86
N SER A 131 15.90 -13.90 -15.61
CA SER A 131 16.03 -15.24 -16.19
C SER A 131 16.94 -15.21 -17.44
N GLU A 132 17.74 -16.25 -17.64
CA GLU A 132 18.77 -16.38 -18.70
C GLU A 132 18.27 -16.19 -20.14
N ASN A 133 16.96 -16.32 -20.39
CA ASN A 133 16.35 -16.19 -21.72
C ASN A 133 15.67 -14.83 -21.98
N ALA A 134 15.75 -13.86 -21.07
CA ALA A 134 15.05 -12.58 -21.24
C ALA A 134 15.81 -11.63 -22.20
N ASN A 135 15.40 -11.62 -23.48
CA ASN A 135 15.95 -10.71 -24.48
C ASN A 135 15.72 -9.22 -24.14
N TYR A 136 16.72 -8.43 -24.51
CA TYR A 136 16.97 -7.04 -24.09
C TYR A 136 15.88 -6.07 -24.56
N ASN A 137 15.07 -5.55 -23.62
CA ASN A 137 14.41 -4.25 -23.81
C ASN A 137 14.06 -3.64 -22.44
N LEU A 138 15.09 -3.19 -21.73
CA LEU A 138 14.97 -2.30 -20.57
C LEU A 138 14.78 -0.84 -21.02
N GLY A 139 14.00 -0.65 -22.08
CA GLY A 139 13.43 0.62 -22.50
C GLY A 139 12.26 0.96 -21.59
N LEU A 140 12.56 1.34 -20.34
CA LEU A 140 11.63 2.10 -19.52
C LEU A 140 11.43 3.45 -20.21
N TYR A 141 10.38 3.55 -21.02
CA TYR A 141 9.99 4.76 -21.75
C TYR A 141 9.57 5.85 -20.75
N PHE A 142 10.55 6.53 -20.16
CA PHE A 142 10.39 7.92 -19.73
C PHE A 142 10.55 8.78 -20.98
N GLY A 143 9.53 9.61 -21.26
CA GLY A 143 9.27 10.21 -22.56
C GLY A 143 10.49 10.69 -23.37
N LYS A 144 10.56 10.20 -24.60
CA LYS A 144 10.73 10.98 -25.85
C LYS A 144 10.38 10.02 -26.97
N GLY A 145 9.35 10.36 -27.74
CA GLY A 145 8.98 9.58 -28.90
C GLY A 145 10.13 9.52 -29.90
N GLN A 146 10.46 8.32 -30.35
CA GLN A 146 10.70 8.00 -31.75
C GLN A 146 10.62 6.48 -31.86
N GLY A 147 9.74 6.04 -32.76
CA GLY A 147 9.47 4.62 -32.95
C GLY A 147 10.58 3.95 -33.70
N GLU A 148 10.93 2.75 -33.27
CA GLU A 148 11.45 1.69 -34.12
C GLU A 148 10.92 0.37 -33.55
N THR A 149 9.96 -0.19 -34.28
CA THR A 149 9.40 -1.52 -34.03
C THR A 149 10.27 -2.54 -34.76
N ASP A 150 11.11 -3.27 -34.04
CA ASP A 150 11.59 -4.57 -34.51
C ASP A 150 10.76 -5.68 -33.87
N ILE A 151 9.84 -6.21 -34.68
CA ILE A 151 9.05 -7.39 -34.38
C ILE A 151 9.88 -8.62 -34.74
N SER A 152 10.67 -9.11 -33.78
CA SER A 152 11.14 -10.50 -33.78
C SER A 152 10.38 -11.29 -32.73
N LYS A 153 9.38 -12.07 -33.17
CA LYS A 153 8.66 -13.04 -32.33
C LYS A 153 9.57 -14.23 -32.02
N GLN A 154 10.26 -14.17 -30.89
CA GLN A 154 10.76 -15.34 -30.16
C GLN A 154 10.04 -15.36 -28.81
N ALA A 155 9.28 -16.42 -28.54
CA ALA A 155 8.52 -16.56 -27.29
C ALA A 155 9.48 -16.95 -26.15
N ASP A 156 10.19 -15.95 -25.63
CA ASP A 156 11.08 -16.10 -24.48
C ASP A 156 10.31 -15.82 -23.18
N TYR A 157 10.03 -16.88 -22.43
CA TYR A 157 9.44 -16.80 -21.09
C TYR A 157 10.48 -16.30 -20.08
N GLY A 158 10.75 -15.00 -20.08
CA GLY A 158 11.59 -14.32 -19.08
C GLY A 158 10.82 -13.91 -17.82
N TYR A 159 11.09 -14.56 -16.68
CA TYR A 159 10.70 -14.02 -15.37
C TYR A 159 11.67 -12.91 -14.96
N GLN A 160 11.14 -11.78 -14.50
CA GLN A 160 11.91 -10.67 -13.95
C GLN A 160 11.42 -10.34 -12.54
N GLU A 161 12.35 -10.32 -11.58
CA GLU A 161 12.10 -9.92 -10.20
C GLU A 161 12.91 -8.66 -9.88
N ILE A 162 12.24 -7.63 -9.37
CA ILE A 162 12.89 -6.40 -8.90
C ILE A 162 12.60 -6.24 -7.41
N LYS A 163 13.64 -6.11 -6.61
CA LYS A 163 13.55 -5.82 -5.18
C LYS A 163 13.90 -4.36 -4.97
N LEU A 164 13.08 -3.66 -4.19
CA LEU A 164 13.32 -2.28 -3.75
C LEU A 164 13.21 -2.23 -2.23
N GLY A 165 14.03 -1.43 -1.58
CA GLY A 165 14.01 -1.21 -0.14
C GLY A 165 14.12 0.27 0.19
N VAL A 166 13.36 0.70 1.21
CA VAL A 166 13.40 2.07 1.74
C VAL A 166 13.51 1.99 3.26
N ASP A 167 14.50 2.70 3.79
CA ASP A 167 14.74 2.81 5.23
C ASP A 167 14.56 4.29 5.61
N LEU A 168 13.64 4.58 6.54
CA LEU A 168 13.33 5.93 7.02
C LEU A 168 13.54 6.03 8.54
N ARG A 169 13.94 7.20 9.01
CA ARG A 169 14.15 7.52 10.43
C ARG A 169 13.78 8.97 10.73
N ALA A 170 13.35 9.23 11.97
CA ALA A 170 12.98 10.56 12.44
C ALA A 170 14.01 11.11 13.43
N ILE A 171 14.34 12.38 13.27
CA ILE A 171 15.18 13.17 14.18
C ILE A 171 14.31 14.26 14.78
N ASN A 172 14.31 14.42 16.10
CA ASN A 172 13.63 15.53 16.76
C ASN A 172 14.43 16.81 16.51
N LEU A 173 13.82 17.82 15.88
CA LEU A 173 14.54 19.04 15.50
C LEU A 173 14.90 19.92 16.71
N ASN A 174 14.17 19.80 17.82
CA ASN A 174 14.43 20.56 19.04
C ASN A 174 15.62 19.97 19.83
N THR A 175 15.82 18.65 19.80
CA THR A 175 16.92 17.99 20.53
C THR A 175 18.07 17.54 19.64
N LEU A 176 17.87 17.49 18.31
CA LEU A 176 18.79 16.93 17.32
C LEU A 176 19.12 15.45 17.52
N GLU A 177 18.25 14.73 18.24
CA GLU A 177 18.42 13.30 18.52
C GLU A 177 17.53 12.46 17.63
N TYR A 178 18.03 11.29 17.21
CA TYR A 178 17.20 10.26 16.61
C TYR A 178 16.12 9.82 17.61
N VAL A 179 14.87 9.80 17.16
CA VAL A 179 13.77 9.34 18.00
C VAL A 179 13.83 7.81 18.12
N PRO A 180 14.00 7.24 19.33
CA PRO A 180 14.10 5.80 19.50
C PRO A 180 12.86 5.07 18.97
N PHE A 181 13.07 3.94 18.31
CA PHE A 181 12.03 3.09 17.72
C PHE A 181 11.18 3.73 16.61
N ALA A 182 11.41 4.99 16.25
CA ALA A 182 10.74 5.68 15.14
C ALA A 182 11.51 5.51 13.83
N PHE A 183 11.54 4.26 13.33
CA PHE A 183 12.11 3.92 12.03
C PHE A 183 11.17 2.99 11.24
N ALA A 184 11.12 3.17 9.93
CA ALA A 184 10.40 2.30 9.01
C ALA A 184 11.40 1.64 8.07
N LYS A 185 11.28 0.32 7.88
CA LYS A 185 12.15 -0.46 7.01
C LYS A 185 11.31 -1.40 6.18
N ASN A 186 11.05 -0.99 4.95
CA ASN A 186 10.09 -1.66 4.09
C ASN A 186 10.72 -2.04 2.76
N LYS A 187 10.26 -3.16 2.21
CA LYS A 187 10.72 -3.68 0.93
C LYS A 187 9.54 -3.95 0.02
N VAL A 188 9.74 -3.85 -1.27
CA VAL A 188 8.79 -4.34 -2.27
C VAL A 188 9.49 -5.26 -3.25
N ILE A 189 8.86 -6.40 -3.53
CA ILE A 189 9.27 -7.34 -4.56
C ILE A 189 8.28 -7.22 -5.70
N ILE A 190 8.76 -6.83 -6.86
CA ILE A 190 8.01 -6.69 -8.10
C ILE A 190 8.31 -7.90 -8.96
N LYS A 191 7.27 -8.60 -9.42
CA LYS A 191 7.37 -9.78 -10.27
C LYS A 191 6.66 -9.49 -11.59
N ARG A 192 7.42 -9.58 -12.69
CA ARG A 192 6.89 -9.43 -14.04
C ARG A 192 6.92 -10.78 -14.75
N LEU A 193 5.79 -11.14 -15.34
CA LEU A 193 5.67 -12.23 -16.30
C LEU A 193 5.67 -11.59 -17.70
N THR A 194 6.48 -12.10 -18.63
CA THR A 194 6.72 -11.48 -19.96
C THR A 194 5.46 -11.35 -20.82
N ASP A 195 4.50 -12.27 -20.65
CA ASP A 195 3.28 -12.35 -21.49
C ASP A 195 2.09 -11.58 -20.92
N SER A 196 2.20 -10.99 -19.72
CA SER A 196 1.13 -10.20 -19.11
C SER A 196 1.40 -8.70 -19.22
N ASN A 197 0.37 -7.93 -19.58
CA ASN A 197 0.35 -6.47 -19.42
C ASN A 197 0.25 -6.01 -17.95
N GLU A 198 0.35 -6.98 -17.03
CA GLU A 198 0.25 -6.80 -15.59
C GLU A 198 1.56 -7.19 -14.91
N VAL A 199 1.90 -6.43 -13.88
CA VAL A 199 3.03 -6.67 -12.98
C VAL A 199 2.45 -6.88 -11.59
N GLY A 200 2.83 -7.97 -10.94
CA GLY A 200 2.50 -8.20 -9.53
C GLY A 200 3.55 -7.55 -8.63
N PHE A 201 3.14 -7.05 -7.48
CA PHE A 201 4.07 -6.58 -6.44
C PHE A 201 3.65 -7.09 -5.07
N ASN A 202 4.64 -7.27 -4.19
CA ASN A 202 4.48 -7.62 -2.79
C ASN A 202 5.28 -6.64 -1.93
N ILE A 203 4.59 -5.82 -1.11
CA ILE A 203 5.22 -4.91 -0.15
C ILE A 203 5.27 -5.61 1.20
N ALA A 204 6.45 -5.72 1.79
CA ALA A 204 6.67 -6.30 3.10
C ALA A 204 7.36 -5.30 4.03
N GLY A 205 6.86 -5.21 5.26
CA GLY A 205 7.39 -4.34 6.31
C GLY A 205 7.55 -5.03 7.64
N SER A 206 7.77 -4.25 8.70
CA SER A 206 7.88 -4.76 10.08
C SER A 206 6.54 -5.38 10.51
N GLY A 207 6.35 -6.68 10.24
CA GLY A 207 5.16 -7.44 10.62
C GLY A 207 4.00 -7.41 9.61
N TYR A 208 4.23 -7.11 8.33
CA TYR A 208 3.16 -7.17 7.32
C TYR A 208 3.65 -7.52 5.93
N ALA A 209 2.76 -8.10 5.12
CA ALA A 209 3.01 -8.36 3.70
C ALA A 209 1.72 -8.16 2.89
N LEU A 210 1.78 -7.34 1.86
CA LEU A 210 0.64 -6.95 1.04
C LEU A 210 0.92 -7.17 -0.44
N THR A 211 -0.04 -7.76 -1.14
CA THR A 211 0.06 -8.01 -2.58
C THR A 211 -0.85 -7.07 -3.39
N GLY A 212 -0.40 -6.75 -4.59
CA GLY A 212 -1.15 -5.97 -5.56
C GLY A 212 -0.66 -6.22 -6.98
N SER A 213 -1.33 -5.58 -7.95
CA SER A 213 -0.94 -5.59 -9.35
C SER A 213 -1.04 -4.19 -9.95
N ALA A 214 -0.24 -3.91 -10.96
CA ALA A 214 -0.22 -2.65 -11.70
C ALA A 214 0.08 -2.91 -13.19
N SER A 215 -0.20 -1.92 -14.04
CA SER A 215 0.18 -1.99 -15.46
C SER A 215 1.70 -1.92 -15.64
N VAL A 216 2.23 -2.69 -16.60
CA VAL A 216 3.67 -2.76 -16.93
C VAL A 216 4.32 -1.40 -17.15
N GLN A 217 3.62 -0.42 -17.74
CA GLN A 217 4.20 0.88 -18.07
C GLN A 217 4.63 1.70 -16.85
N ASN A 218 4.00 1.50 -15.68
CA ASN A 218 4.23 2.32 -14.48
C ASN A 218 4.74 1.51 -13.26
N GLY A 219 4.98 0.20 -13.40
CA GLY A 219 5.12 -0.73 -12.27
C GLY A 219 6.16 -0.37 -11.21
N VAL A 220 7.36 0.11 -11.59
CA VAL A 220 8.43 0.48 -10.65
C VAL A 220 8.13 1.79 -9.91
N HIS A 221 7.72 2.84 -10.65
CA HIS A 221 7.39 4.14 -10.04
C HIS A 221 6.19 4.02 -9.09
N GLU A 222 5.18 3.26 -9.50
CA GLU A 222 3.99 3.01 -8.69
C GLU A 222 4.33 2.19 -7.44
N SER A 223 5.15 1.15 -7.58
CA SER A 223 5.59 0.35 -6.43
C SER A 223 6.41 1.17 -5.44
N LEU A 224 7.29 2.06 -5.92
CA LEU A 224 8.09 2.94 -5.08
C LEU A 224 7.22 3.99 -4.37
N ARG A 225 6.18 4.50 -5.05
CA ARG A 225 5.18 5.38 -4.43
C ARG A 225 4.43 4.66 -3.32
N LEU A 226 3.89 3.46 -3.60
CA LEU A 226 3.20 2.66 -2.59
C LEU A 226 4.11 2.30 -1.40
N LEU A 227 5.39 2.00 -1.68
CA LEU A 227 6.39 1.76 -0.64
C LEU A 227 6.63 3.01 0.22
N ALA A 228 6.73 4.18 -0.40
CA ALA A 228 6.88 5.46 0.29
C ALA A 228 5.65 5.79 1.16
N GLU A 229 4.44 5.58 0.64
CA GLU A 229 3.18 5.77 1.37
C GLU A 229 3.11 4.85 2.59
N ALA A 230 3.34 3.54 2.41
CA ALA A 230 3.33 2.57 3.51
C ALA A 230 4.38 2.90 4.59
N SER A 231 5.59 3.26 4.16
CA SER A 231 6.68 3.63 5.07
C SER A 231 6.39 4.93 5.83
N SER A 232 5.66 5.86 5.24
CA SER A 232 5.25 7.10 5.91
C SER A 232 4.23 6.81 7.01
N VAL A 233 3.24 5.94 6.75
CA VAL A 233 2.25 5.51 7.76
C VAL A 233 2.93 4.79 8.93
N GLU A 234 3.81 3.83 8.65
CA GLU A 234 4.55 3.11 9.69
C GLU A 234 5.44 4.04 10.50
N LEU A 235 6.18 4.94 9.84
CA LEU A 235 7.09 5.87 10.51
C LEU A 235 6.34 6.81 11.45
N LEU A 236 5.29 7.47 10.97
CA LEU A 236 4.47 8.34 11.81
C LEU A 236 3.80 7.54 12.95
N GLY A 237 3.36 6.33 12.64
CA GLY A 237 2.79 5.39 13.59
C GLY A 237 3.72 5.11 14.76
N LYS A 238 4.97 4.78 14.45
CA LYS A 238 6.00 4.51 15.45
C LYS A 238 6.43 5.79 16.18
N LEU A 239 6.59 6.90 15.45
CA LEU A 239 6.96 8.21 15.98
C LEU A 239 5.97 8.69 17.05
N ARG A 240 4.67 8.53 16.80
CA ARG A 240 3.59 8.96 17.70
C ARG A 240 3.02 7.85 18.57
N LEU A 241 3.60 6.66 18.48
CA LEU A 241 3.10 5.46 19.15
C LEU A 241 1.60 5.27 18.91
N LEU A 242 1.15 5.44 17.67
CA LEU A 242 -0.20 5.19 17.20
C LEU A 242 -0.36 3.74 16.72
N PRO A 243 -1.57 3.16 16.80
CA PRO A 243 -1.87 1.81 16.32
C PRO A 243 -1.95 1.79 14.80
N TYR A 244 -0.84 2.08 14.11
CA TYR A 244 -0.76 2.23 12.66
C TYR A 244 -1.15 0.97 11.88
N TRP A 245 -1.10 -0.21 12.52
CA TRP A 245 -1.61 -1.44 11.93
C TRP A 245 -3.12 -1.43 11.67
N LEU A 246 -3.87 -0.55 12.34
CA LEU A 246 -5.29 -0.34 12.03
C LEU A 246 -5.47 0.44 10.72
N ALA A 247 -4.44 1.18 10.28
CA ALA A 247 -4.44 1.90 9.02
C ALA A 247 -3.89 1.06 7.86
N ILE A 248 -2.92 0.16 8.13
CA ILE A 248 -2.30 -0.70 7.11
C ILE A 248 -2.96 -2.09 7.12
N PRO A 249 -3.65 -2.50 6.04
CA PRO A 249 -4.25 -3.83 5.98
C PRO A 249 -3.22 -4.94 6.20
N GLY A 250 -3.56 -5.94 6.99
CA GLY A 250 -2.69 -7.09 7.26
C GLY A 250 -1.45 -6.77 8.11
N ALA A 251 -1.33 -5.55 8.66
CA ALA A 251 -0.25 -5.23 9.56
C ALA A 251 -0.42 -5.81 10.96
N MET A 252 0.69 -6.28 11.52
CA MET A 252 0.74 -6.80 12.87
C MET A 252 0.96 -5.69 13.90
N PRO A 253 0.41 -5.84 15.12
CA PRO A 253 0.67 -4.92 16.21
C PRO A 253 2.14 -4.87 16.62
N GLU A 254 2.64 -3.65 16.80
CA GLU A 254 4.01 -3.40 17.24
C GLU A 254 4.10 -3.38 18.78
N TYR A 255 5.12 -4.04 19.35
CA TYR A 255 5.22 -4.22 20.79
C TYR A 255 5.30 -2.88 21.54
N GLN A 256 6.10 -1.93 21.06
CA GLN A 256 6.29 -0.63 21.70
C GLN A 256 5.00 0.18 21.79
N VAL A 257 4.21 0.17 20.71
CA VAL A 257 2.92 0.84 20.64
C VAL A 257 1.93 0.17 21.60
N ILE A 258 1.83 -1.15 21.56
CA ILE A 258 0.95 -1.91 22.44
C ILE A 258 1.30 -1.66 23.91
N ASN A 259 2.57 -1.68 24.27
CA ASN A 259 3.01 -1.44 25.63
C ASN A 259 2.70 0.00 26.08
N ASN A 260 2.84 0.98 25.20
CA ASN A 260 2.44 2.36 25.48
C ASN A 260 0.94 2.47 25.78
N TYR A 261 0.09 1.88 24.95
CA TYR A 261 -1.36 1.86 25.16
C TYR A 261 -1.76 1.10 26.43
N LYS A 262 -1.09 -0.02 26.71
CA LYS A 262 -1.28 -0.78 27.94
C LYS A 262 -0.95 0.07 29.19
N ARG A 263 0.16 0.80 29.16
CA ARG A 263 0.57 1.71 30.24
C ARG A 263 -0.40 2.89 30.41
N LYS A 264 -0.79 3.54 29.31
CA LYS A 264 -1.80 4.61 29.32
C LYS A 264 -3.11 4.10 29.91
N PHE A 265 -3.60 2.96 29.45
CA PHE A 265 -4.82 2.35 29.97
C PHE A 265 -4.74 2.03 31.47
N ARG A 266 -3.61 1.49 31.96
CA ARG A 266 -3.40 1.22 33.40
C ARG A 266 -3.60 2.47 34.25
N SER A 267 -3.11 3.62 33.79
CA SER A 267 -3.20 4.90 34.50
C SER A 267 -4.59 5.54 34.51
N LEU A 268 -5.53 5.05 33.69
CA LEU A 268 -6.88 5.62 33.62
C LEU A 268 -7.71 5.30 34.89
N PRO A 269 -8.59 6.23 35.31
CA PRO A 269 -9.64 5.94 36.28
C PRO A 269 -10.55 4.79 35.84
N PRO A 270 -11.17 4.03 36.77
CA PRO A 270 -12.06 2.91 36.45
C PRO A 270 -13.19 3.26 35.48
N GLU A 271 -13.81 4.43 35.66
CA GLU A 271 -14.90 4.92 34.79
C GLU A 271 -14.44 5.07 33.33
N LYS A 272 -13.28 5.70 33.11
CA LYS A 272 -12.71 5.86 31.77
C LYS A 272 -12.35 4.51 31.16
N LYS A 273 -11.82 3.58 31.95
CA LYS A 273 -11.53 2.21 31.50
C LYS A 273 -12.80 1.50 31.00
N ALA A 274 -13.89 1.61 31.74
CA ALA A 274 -15.19 1.04 31.36
C ALA A 274 -15.71 1.65 30.04
N ILE A 275 -15.63 2.98 29.88
CA ILE A 275 -16.04 3.67 28.64
C ILE A 275 -15.25 3.16 27.43
N TYR A 276 -13.92 3.04 27.53
CA TYR A 276 -13.10 2.53 26.43
C TYR A 276 -13.42 1.08 26.09
N VAL A 277 -13.54 0.22 27.09
CA VAL A 277 -13.86 -1.20 26.89
C VAL A 277 -15.27 -1.36 26.31
N TYR A 278 -16.25 -0.61 26.80
CA TYR A 278 -17.60 -0.57 26.24
C TYR A 278 -17.59 -0.14 24.77
N TYR A 279 -16.87 0.94 24.46
CA TYR A 279 -16.75 1.44 23.10
C TYR A 279 -16.15 0.39 22.15
N LEU A 280 -15.06 -0.25 22.56
CA LEU A 280 -14.38 -1.25 21.75
C LEU A 280 -15.21 -2.53 21.61
N LEU A 281 -15.80 -3.04 22.70
CA LEU A 281 -16.67 -4.22 22.65
C LEU A 281 -17.90 -4.01 21.77
N GLY A 282 -18.47 -2.81 21.75
CA GLY A 282 -19.60 -2.47 20.87
C GLY A 282 -19.25 -2.57 19.37
N LYS A 283 -17.97 -2.60 18.99
CA LYS A 283 -17.54 -2.88 17.61
C LYS A 283 -17.61 -4.36 17.26
N PHE A 284 -17.51 -5.24 18.24
CA PHE A 284 -17.65 -6.69 18.08
C PHE A 284 -19.09 -7.14 18.24
N TYR A 285 -19.83 -6.51 19.16
CA TYR A 285 -21.17 -6.92 19.56
C TYR A 285 -22.14 -5.73 19.45
N PRO A 286 -22.77 -5.52 18.27
CA PRO A 286 -23.70 -4.39 18.03
C PRO A 286 -24.95 -4.40 18.91
N ASP A 287 -25.29 -5.54 19.48
CA ASP A 287 -26.42 -5.81 20.39
C ASP A 287 -26.11 -5.53 21.87
N MET A 288 -24.85 -5.20 22.19
CA MET A 288 -24.42 -4.85 23.54
C MET A 288 -25.05 -3.52 24.00
N ASN A 289 -25.48 -3.49 25.26
CA ASN A 289 -26.00 -2.31 25.96
C ASN A 289 -25.47 -2.28 27.41
N GLU A 290 -25.84 -1.26 28.16
CA GLU A 290 -25.35 -1.05 29.54
C GLU A 290 -25.71 -2.19 30.48
N ASN A 291 -26.89 -2.80 30.33
CA ASN A 291 -27.39 -3.86 31.21
C ASN A 291 -26.66 -5.19 31.03
N ASN A 292 -26.07 -5.43 29.86
CA ASN A 292 -25.39 -6.69 29.53
C ASN A 292 -23.88 -6.54 29.31
N PHE A 293 -23.33 -5.34 29.47
CA PHE A 293 -21.93 -4.99 29.23
C PHE A 293 -20.93 -6.00 29.84
N TYR A 294 -21.06 -6.29 31.14
CA TYR A 294 -20.15 -7.20 31.85
C TYR A 294 -20.23 -8.65 31.35
N ASN A 295 -21.40 -9.09 30.86
CA ASN A 295 -21.55 -10.42 30.25
C ASN A 295 -20.77 -10.51 28.92
N TYR A 296 -20.72 -9.42 28.14
CA TYR A 296 -19.93 -9.37 26.91
C TYR A 296 -18.43 -9.29 27.17
N ILE A 297 -17.98 -8.74 28.30
CA ILE A 297 -16.57 -8.87 28.73
C ILE A 297 -16.21 -10.34 28.91
N ILE A 298 -17.00 -11.09 29.69
CA ILE A 298 -16.78 -12.52 29.95
C ILE A 298 -16.78 -13.30 28.64
N ARG A 299 -17.75 -13.03 27.77
CA ARG A 299 -17.86 -13.66 26.44
C ARG A 299 -16.60 -13.42 25.60
N PHE A 300 -16.18 -12.17 25.47
CA PHE A 300 -14.99 -11.81 24.71
C PHE A 300 -13.73 -12.50 25.27
N LYS A 301 -13.56 -12.51 26.60
CA LYS A 301 -12.42 -13.19 27.24
C LYS A 301 -12.39 -14.69 26.93
N LYS A 302 -13.55 -15.36 26.92
CA LYS A 302 -13.65 -16.78 26.51
C LYS A 302 -13.30 -16.97 25.05
N GLU A 303 -13.87 -16.16 24.16
CA GLU A 303 -13.64 -16.25 22.71
C GLU A 303 -12.16 -16.03 22.34
N TYR A 304 -11.47 -15.14 23.05
CA TYR A 304 -10.09 -14.75 22.74
C TYR A 304 -9.03 -15.32 23.71
N GLY A 305 -9.42 -16.26 24.58
CA GLY A 305 -8.51 -17.00 25.46
C GLY A 305 -7.83 -16.15 26.55
N ILE A 306 -8.51 -15.15 27.09
CA ILE A 306 -8.03 -14.32 28.20
C ILE A 306 -8.49 -14.95 29.52
N TYR A 307 -7.55 -15.19 30.45
CA TYR A 307 -7.83 -15.80 31.75
C TYR A 307 -7.52 -14.83 32.91
N PRO A 308 -8.34 -14.82 33.98
CA PRO A 308 -9.62 -15.54 34.11
C PRO A 308 -10.72 -14.91 33.23
N PRO A 309 -11.69 -15.72 32.73
CA PRO A 309 -12.82 -15.23 31.96
C PRO A 309 -13.92 -14.66 32.88
N ASP A 310 -13.57 -13.61 33.62
CA ASP A 310 -14.46 -12.86 34.50
C ASP A 310 -14.82 -11.49 33.90
N ASP A 311 -15.62 -10.70 34.60
CA ASP A 311 -16.07 -9.37 34.19
C ASP A 311 -15.04 -8.25 34.41
N THR A 312 -13.86 -8.59 34.91
CA THR A 312 -12.85 -7.59 35.27
C THR A 312 -12.30 -6.86 34.05
N ILE A 313 -12.17 -5.53 34.16
CA ILE A 313 -11.55 -4.71 33.12
C ILE A 313 -10.04 -4.68 33.33
N THR A 314 -9.30 -5.41 32.50
CA THR A 314 -7.84 -5.51 32.56
C THR A 314 -7.16 -4.83 31.37
N PRO A 315 -5.89 -4.39 31.51
CA PRO A 315 -5.09 -3.91 30.38
C PRO A 315 -4.94 -4.95 29.26
N GLU A 316 -4.90 -6.23 29.62
CA GLU A 316 -4.83 -7.36 28.69
C GLU A 316 -6.11 -7.46 27.84
N LEU A 317 -7.29 -7.30 28.45
CA LEU A 317 -8.58 -7.20 27.74
C LEU A 317 -8.57 -6.04 26.75
N PHE A 318 -8.19 -4.84 27.22
CA PHE A 318 -8.14 -3.65 26.38
C PHE A 318 -7.22 -3.80 25.16
N VAL A 319 -6.01 -4.32 25.37
CA VAL A 319 -5.05 -4.58 24.29
C VAL A 319 -5.59 -5.62 23.31
N LYS A 320 -6.20 -6.71 23.80
CA LYS A 320 -6.76 -7.74 22.93
C LYS A 320 -7.92 -7.21 22.09
N LEU A 321 -8.78 -6.37 22.66
CA LEU A 321 -9.82 -5.65 21.93
C LEU A 321 -9.23 -4.77 20.82
N LEU A 322 -8.23 -3.96 21.14
CA LEU A 322 -7.57 -3.06 20.18
C LEU A 322 -6.92 -3.83 19.02
N ILE A 323 -6.24 -4.94 19.30
CA ILE A 323 -5.56 -5.76 18.30
C ILE A 323 -6.56 -6.46 17.36
N ASN A 324 -7.68 -6.93 17.90
CA ASN A 324 -8.66 -7.72 17.16
C ASN A 324 -9.81 -6.88 16.64
N LEU A 325 -9.72 -5.54 16.72
CA LEU A 325 -10.74 -4.64 16.22
C LEU A 325 -11.13 -5.09 14.81
N PRO A 326 -12.41 -5.38 14.55
CA PRO A 326 -12.84 -5.78 13.22
C PRO A 326 -12.36 -4.71 12.26
N ASN A 327 -11.69 -5.12 11.17
CA ASN A 327 -11.17 -4.22 10.12
C ASN A 327 -12.35 -3.56 9.42
N THR A 328 -12.89 -2.59 10.13
CA THR A 328 -14.04 -1.86 9.75
C THR A 328 -13.46 -0.59 9.19
N GLN A 329 -13.42 -0.51 7.85
CA GLN A 329 -13.53 0.77 7.13
C GLN A 329 -14.89 1.43 7.48
N VAL A 330 -15.22 1.54 8.77
CA VAL A 330 -16.48 2.04 9.27
C VAL A 330 -16.35 3.55 9.29
N LYS A 331 -16.74 4.10 8.15
CA LYS A 331 -17.78 5.13 8.03
C LYS A 331 -17.97 5.93 9.32
N ARG A 332 -17.46 7.17 9.29
CA ARG A 332 -17.90 8.44 9.92
C ARG A 332 -19.31 8.53 10.54
N LYS A 333 -19.78 7.56 11.32
CA LYS A 333 -21.11 7.59 11.96
C LYS A 333 -21.08 7.52 13.49
N ILE A 334 -19.88 7.50 14.08
CA ILE A 334 -19.71 7.35 15.53
C ILE A 334 -19.24 8.66 16.20
N GLU A 335 -18.69 9.62 15.45
CA GLU A 335 -18.36 10.96 15.96
C GLU A 335 -19.57 11.76 16.43
N TYR A 336 -20.76 11.58 15.83
CA TYR A 336 -21.95 12.35 16.19
C TYR A 336 -22.48 11.99 17.61
N LYS A 337 -22.27 10.75 18.06
CA LYS A 337 -22.60 10.35 19.45
C LYS A 337 -21.49 10.73 20.44
N ARG A 338 -20.23 10.80 20.00
CA ARG A 338 -19.06 11.13 20.84
C ARG A 338 -19.07 12.60 21.30
N LYS A 339 -19.40 13.55 20.42
CA LYS A 339 -19.53 14.98 20.79
C LYS A 339 -20.68 15.26 21.77
N LYS A 340 -21.79 14.53 21.65
CA LYS A 340 -22.96 14.73 22.54
C LYS A 340 -22.73 14.17 23.95
N LEU A 341 -21.95 13.09 24.08
CA LEU A 341 -21.57 12.51 25.37
C LEU A 341 -20.45 13.30 26.06
N LEU A 342 -19.46 13.80 25.32
CA LEU A 342 -18.38 14.62 25.89
C LEU A 342 -18.89 15.99 26.38
N LYS A 343 -19.89 16.57 25.69
CA LYS A 343 -20.50 17.84 26.11
C LYS A 343 -21.34 17.71 27.39
N SER A 344 -21.95 16.55 27.65
CA SER A 344 -22.72 16.30 28.89
C SER A 344 -21.86 15.86 30.07
N ILE A 345 -20.55 15.73 29.89
CA ILE A 345 -19.58 15.35 30.94
C ILE A 345 -18.71 16.56 31.34
N LEU A 346 -18.76 17.65 30.56
CA LEU A 346 -18.00 18.89 30.79
C LEU A 346 -18.91 20.08 31.16
N GLU A 347 -20.22 19.85 31.25
CA GLU A 347 -21.20 20.62 32.05
C GLU A 347 -21.52 19.79 33.30
#